data_AF-A0A315XTX8-F1
#
_entry.id   AF-A0A315XTX8-F1
#
_cell.length_a   1.000
_cell.length_b   1.000
_cell.length_c   1.000
_cell.angle_alpha   90.00
_cell.angle_beta   90.00
_cell.angle_gamma   90.00
#
_symmetry.space_group_name_H-M   'P 1'
#
loop_
_entity.id
_entity.type
_entity.pdbx_description
1 polymer ?
#
loop_
_entity_poly.entity_id
_entity_poly.type
_entity_poly.pdbx_seq_one_letter_code
_entity_poly.pdbx_strand_id
1 'polypeptide(L)' 'MPKYCYNYDSGDYEYIDKDGYSWDRGEYVYNWDDSEYRREEEEEERRRLDDDEDDW' A
#
# COMPACT_ATOMS: atom_id res chain seq x y z
N MET A 1 -7.34 4.43 -0.32
CA MET A 1 -7.53 4.61 -1.77
C MET A 1 -6.81 3.47 -2.44
N PRO A 2 -7.45 2.82 -3.42
CA PRO A 2 -6.83 1.71 -4.12
C PRO A 2 -5.70 2.23 -5.01
N LYS A 3 -4.65 1.45 -5.09
CA LYS A 3 -3.49 1.71 -5.96
C LYS A 3 -3.45 0.67 -7.05
N TYR A 4 -2.80 1.04 -8.15
CA TYR A 4 -2.59 0.14 -9.26
C TYR A 4 -1.38 -0.74 -8.97
N CYS A 5 -1.65 -1.95 -8.49
CA CYS A 5 -0.67 -2.87 -7.93
C CYS A 5 -0.62 -4.16 -8.75
N TYR A 6 0.54 -4.79 -8.81
CA TYR A 6 0.68 -6.08 -9.49
C TYR A 6 0.12 -7.20 -8.62
N ASN A 7 -0.84 -7.95 -9.15
CA ASN A 7 -1.39 -9.14 -8.51
C ASN A 7 -0.63 -10.37 -9.02
N TYR A 8 0.03 -11.09 -8.13
CA TYR A 8 0.82 -12.28 -8.49
C TYR A 8 -0.06 -13.53 -8.72
N ASP A 9 -1.29 -13.55 -8.19
CA ASP A 9 -2.25 -14.62 -8.43
C ASP A 9 -2.90 -14.48 -9.81
N SER A 10 -3.12 -13.24 -10.29
CA SER A 10 -3.63 -12.98 -11.65
C SER A 10 -2.53 -12.90 -12.70
N GLY A 11 -1.35 -12.41 -12.31
CA GLY A 11 -0.28 -12.05 -13.23
C GLY A 11 -0.50 -10.71 -13.92
N ASP A 12 -1.42 -9.89 -13.43
CA ASP A 12 -1.81 -8.61 -14.02
C ASP A 12 -1.85 -7.49 -12.97
N TYR A 13 -1.89 -6.24 -13.43
CA TYR A 13 -2.08 -5.09 -12.55
C TYR A 13 -3.57 -4.81 -12.30
N GLU A 14 -3.91 -4.63 -11.04
CA GLU A 14 -5.28 -4.41 -10.55
C GLU A 14 -5.32 -3.24 -9.57
N TYR A 15 -6.49 -2.63 -9.40
CA TYR A 15 -6.75 -1.66 -8.35
C TYR A 15 -6.97 -2.37 -7.03
N ILE A 16 -5.95 -2.38 -6.18
CA ILE A 16 -5.96 -3.08 -4.90
C ILE A 16 -5.86 -2.05 -3.76
N ASP A 17 -6.73 -2.15 -2.77
CA ASP A 17 -6.66 -1.35 -1.53
C ASP A 17 -5.56 -1.86 -0.59
N LYS A 18 -5.19 -1.04 0.40
CA LYS A 18 -4.12 -1.37 1.38
C LYS A 18 -4.37 -2.69 2.12
N ASP A 19 -5.63 -3.08 2.30
CA ASP A 19 -6.05 -4.33 2.95
C ASP A 19 -6.02 -5.55 2.00
N GLY A 20 -5.62 -5.36 0.74
CA GLY A 20 -5.53 -6.40 -0.28
C GLY A 20 -6.82 -6.62 -1.05
N TYR A 21 -7.82 -5.77 -0.93
CA TYR A 21 -9.06 -5.90 -1.69
C TYR A 21 -8.89 -5.43 -3.14
N SER A 22 -9.05 -6.32 -4.12
CA SER A 22 -9.02 -6.00 -5.56
C SER A 22 -10.40 -5.53 -6.03
N TRP A 23 -10.46 -4.32 -6.56
CA TRP A 23 -11.67 -3.72 -7.12
C TRP A 23 -12.04 -4.28 -8.49
N ASP A 24 -11.05 -4.74 -9.26
CA ASP A 24 -11.29 -5.35 -10.57
C ASP A 24 -11.96 -6.73 -10.45
N ARG A 25 -11.58 -7.51 -9.43
CA ARG A 25 -12.15 -8.83 -9.16
C ARG A 25 -13.30 -8.83 -8.16
N GLY A 26 -13.34 -7.83 -7.28
CA GLY A 26 -14.29 -7.74 -6.18
C GLY A 26 -13.99 -8.71 -5.03
N GLU A 27 -12.74 -9.15 -4.88
CA GLU A 27 -12.29 -10.11 -3.86
C GLU A 27 -10.93 -9.74 -3.26
N TYR A 28 -10.58 -10.38 -2.13
CA TYR A 28 -9.29 -10.18 -1.48
C TYR A 28 -8.20 -10.99 -2.17
N VAL A 29 -7.07 -10.33 -2.39
CA VAL A 29 -5.85 -10.88 -2.96
C VAL A 29 -4.79 -10.88 -1.87
N TYR A 30 -4.16 -12.02 -1.66
CA TYR A 30 -3.13 -12.16 -0.61
C TYR A 30 -1.71 -12.04 -1.18
N ASN A 31 -1.56 -12.28 -2.48
CA ASN A 31 -0.27 -12.25 -3.16
C ASN A 31 -0.28 -11.11 -4.18
N TRP A 32 0.08 -9.92 -3.75
CA TRP A 32 0.14 -8.72 -4.56
C TRP A 32 1.30 -7.81 -4.12
N ASP A 33 1.66 -6.85 -4.97
CA ASP A 33 2.75 -5.92 -4.70
C ASP A 33 2.29 -4.75 -3.81
N ASP A 34 2.51 -4.88 -2.50
CA ASP A 34 2.17 -3.89 -1.47
C ASP A 34 3.30 -2.89 -1.17
N SER A 35 4.36 -2.90 -1.98
CA SER A 35 5.58 -2.12 -1.73
C SER A 35 5.31 -0.61 -1.66
N GLU A 36 4.43 -0.10 -2.51
CA GLU A 36 4.03 1.32 -2.52
C GLU A 36 3.26 1.73 -1.27
N TYR A 37 2.49 0.81 -0.66
CA TYR A 37 1.82 1.10 0.62
C TYR A 37 2.79 1.08 1.79
N ARG A 38 3.77 0.17 1.78
CA ARG A 38 4.83 0.12 2.80
C ARG A 38 5.71 1.36 2.76
N ARG A 39 6.13 1.79 1.57
CA ARG A 39 6.96 3.00 1.42
C ARG A 39 6.24 4.24 1.95
N GLU A 40 4.97 4.43 1.63
CA GLU A 40 4.21 5.57 2.13
C GLU A 40 4.04 5.53 3.66
N GLU A 41 3.84 4.36 4.25
CA GLU A 41 3.76 4.20 5.70
C GLU A 41 5.11 4.54 6.38
N GLU A 42 6.22 4.06 5.83
CA GLU A 42 7.57 4.41 6.30
C GLU A 42 7.84 5.93 6.15
N GLU A 43 7.44 6.55 5.04
CA GLU A 43 7.62 8.00 4.86
C GLU A 43 6.75 8.82 5.83
N GLU A 44 5.50 8.41 6.09
CA GLU A 44 4.66 9.04 7.09
C GLU A 44 5.25 8.90 8.49
N GLU A 45 5.73 7.71 8.86
CA GLU A 45 6.34 7.47 10.16
C GLU A 45 7.59 8.32 10.35
N ARG A 46 8.44 8.42 9.32
CA ARG A 46 9.61 9.31 9.34
C ARG A 46 9.25 10.78 9.48
N ARG A 47 8.21 11.26 8.82
CA ARG A 47 7.74 12.65 8.98
C ARG A 47 7.24 12.93 10.39
N ARG A 48 6.54 11.97 11.02
CA ARG A 48 6.08 12.14 12.40
C ARG A 48 7.25 12.21 13.38
N LEU A 49 8.25 11.35 13.21
CA LEU A 49 9.47 11.38 14.04
C LEU A 49 10.26 12.68 13.89
N ASP A 50 10.36 13.21 12.66
CA ASP A 50 11.05 14.49 12.39
C ASP A 50 10.31 15.68 13.02
N ASP A 51 8.98 15.68 13.00
CA ASP A 51 8.13 16.70 13.65
C ASP A 51 8.23 16.65 15.19
N ASP A 52 8.30 15.46 15.79
CA ASP A 52 8.52 15.27 17.23
C ASP A 52 9.95 15.67 17.68
N GLU A 53 10.95 15.62 16.79
CA GLU A 53 12.36 15.96 17.12
C GLU A 53 12.64 17.48 17.08
N ASP A 54 11.81 18.28 16.37
CA ASP A 54 11.92 19.75 16.32
C ASP A 54 11.24 20.45 17.53
N ASP A 55 10.43 19.73 18.34
CA ASP A 55 9.70 20.27 19.50
C ASP A 55 10.50 20.18 20.84
N TRP A 56 11.82 19.89 20.80
CA TRP A 56 12.71 19.78 21.98
C TRP A 56 13.72 20.93 22.15
#